data_AF-A0A1D8P417-F1
#
_entry.id   AF-A0A1D8P417-F1
#
_cell.length_a   1.000
_cell.length_b   1.000
_cell.length_c   1.000
_cell.angle_alpha   90.00
_cell.angle_beta   90.00
_cell.angle_gamma   90.00
#
_symmetry.space_group_name_H-M   'P 1'
#
loop_
_entity.id
_entity.type
_entity.pdbx_description
1 polymer ?
#
loop_
_entity_poly.entity_id
_entity_poly.type
_entity_poly.pdbx_seq_one_letter_code
_entity_poly.pdbx_strand_id
1 'polypeptide(L)'
;MSFKSQSNSIPTSEKFIELNDVELNLEINNSQLKSIESSPFESSKSMTKELEMQLQLRKKYIDVIKEIRTEYPKNPLLILESYDFICTGCPADYVTFFNNKILITLRLEDIQNKTLDEIQYTEKRRLTDFKNTMFDDLKIIYKNLDLITKWNSNPSEYGTELDCSDGSKSFYSVYFPNGKIESMYMRCWTAELN
;
A
#
# COMPACT_ATOMS: atom_id res chain seq x y z
N MET A 1 -32.91 -26.43 46.09
CA MET A 1 -32.57 -25.07 45.60
C MET A 1 -31.46 -25.24 44.57
N SER A 2 -31.77 -25.00 43.30
CA SER A 2 -30.88 -25.26 42.16
C SER A 2 -30.14 -23.99 41.77
N PHE A 3 -28.81 -24.08 41.64
CA PHE A 3 -27.93 -23.00 41.21
C PHE A 3 -28.16 -22.71 39.73
N LYS A 4 -28.59 -21.47 39.40
CA LYS A 4 -28.53 -20.96 38.03
C LYS A 4 -27.13 -20.39 37.79
N SER A 5 -26.26 -21.13 37.11
CA SER A 5 -25.06 -20.58 36.51
C SER A 5 -25.45 -19.79 35.26
N GLN A 6 -25.32 -18.47 35.30
CA GLN A 6 -25.38 -17.64 34.10
C GLN A 6 -24.10 -17.88 33.30
N SER A 7 -24.23 -18.56 32.16
CA SER A 7 -23.19 -18.66 31.16
C SER A 7 -23.08 -17.31 30.44
N ASN A 8 -22.10 -16.49 30.84
CA ASN A 8 -21.67 -15.37 30.03
C ASN A 8 -20.96 -15.91 28.80
N SER A 9 -21.67 -15.98 27.68
CA SER A 9 -21.09 -16.24 26.37
C SER A 9 -20.19 -15.07 26.00
N ILE A 10 -18.89 -15.33 25.93
CA ILE A 10 -17.88 -14.44 25.35
C ILE A 10 -18.27 -14.17 23.89
N PRO A 11 -18.30 -12.91 23.41
CA PRO A 11 -18.54 -12.64 22.00
C PRO A 11 -17.45 -13.30 21.18
N THR A 12 -17.85 -14.23 20.31
CA THR A 12 -16.99 -14.86 19.31
C THR A 12 -16.30 -13.76 18.50
N SER A 13 -14.96 -13.78 18.52
CA SER A 13 -14.10 -12.97 17.67
C SER A 13 -14.62 -13.01 16.23
N GLU A 14 -14.86 -11.83 15.64
CA GLU A 14 -15.17 -11.71 14.22
C GLU A 14 -14.17 -12.54 13.42
N LYS A 15 -14.70 -13.53 12.70
CA LYS A 15 -13.90 -14.44 11.89
C LYS A 15 -13.40 -13.62 10.70
N PHE A 16 -12.12 -13.27 10.75
CA PHE A 16 -11.43 -12.60 9.64
C PHE A 16 -11.61 -13.46 8.37
N ILE A 17 -12.19 -12.90 7.31
CA ILE A 17 -12.27 -13.54 6.01
C ILE A 17 -10.99 -13.14 5.26
N GLU A 18 -10.09 -14.10 5.09
CA GLU A 18 -8.93 -13.92 4.24
C GLU A 18 -9.38 -13.81 2.77
N LEU A 19 -9.12 -12.67 2.15
CA LEU A 19 -9.43 -12.45 0.73
C LEU A 19 -8.58 -13.38 -0.13
N ASN A 20 -9.17 -13.99 -1.16
CA ASN A 20 -8.39 -14.69 -2.16
C ASN A 20 -7.62 -13.70 -3.07
N ASP A 21 -6.68 -14.21 -3.86
CA ASP A 21 -5.77 -13.38 -4.67
C ASP A 21 -6.49 -12.40 -5.61
N VAL A 22 -7.61 -12.84 -6.18
CA VAL A 22 -8.42 -12.03 -7.10
C VAL A 22 -9.13 -10.92 -6.34
N GLU A 23 -9.74 -11.25 -5.21
CA GLU A 23 -10.44 -10.28 -4.35
C GLU A 23 -9.49 -9.23 -3.79
N LEU A 24 -8.34 -9.66 -3.26
CA LEU A 24 -7.33 -8.75 -2.70
C LEU A 24 -6.82 -7.77 -3.76
N ASN A 25 -6.52 -8.28 -4.96
CA ASN A 25 -6.04 -7.44 -6.05
C ASN A 25 -7.11 -6.41 -6.51
N LEU A 26 -8.37 -6.84 -6.60
CA LEU A 26 -9.49 -5.95 -6.93
C LEU A 26 -9.72 -4.90 -5.85
N GLU A 27 -9.64 -5.26 -4.56
CA GLU A 27 -9.82 -4.31 -3.46
C GLU A 27 -8.73 -3.25 -3.43
N ILE A 28 -7.46 -3.62 -3.66
CA ILE A 28 -6.36 -2.64 -3.80
C ILE A 28 -6.66 -1.68 -4.95
N ASN A 29 -7.00 -2.22 -6.13
CA ASN A 29 -7.29 -1.41 -7.31
C ASN A 29 -8.49 -0.47 -7.10
N ASN A 30 -9.57 -0.96 -6.49
CA ASN A 30 -10.76 -0.16 -6.18
C ASN A 30 -10.44 0.96 -5.18
N SER A 31 -9.58 0.69 -4.19
CA SER A 31 -9.15 1.69 -3.23
C SER A 31 -8.30 2.79 -3.90
N GLN A 32 -7.42 2.41 -4.81
CA GLN A 32 -6.60 3.34 -5.60
C GLN A 32 -7.45 4.20 -6.54
N LEU A 33 -8.41 3.62 -7.26
CA LEU A 33 -9.35 4.37 -8.10
C LEU A 33 -10.14 5.42 -7.29
N LYS A 34 -10.63 5.05 -6.10
CA LYS A 34 -11.29 6.00 -5.20
C LYS A 34 -10.35 7.13 -4.74
N SER A 35 -9.07 6.82 -4.55
CA SER A 35 -8.07 7.84 -4.18
C SER A 35 -7.78 8.81 -5.33
N ILE A 36 -7.93 8.40 -6.60
CA ILE A 36 -7.87 9.31 -7.75
C ILE A 36 -9.05 10.28 -7.71
N GLU A 37 -10.27 9.78 -7.51
CA GLU A 37 -11.51 10.57 -7.51
C GLU A 37 -11.51 11.67 -6.44
N SER A 38 -10.89 11.40 -5.31
CA SER A 38 -10.83 12.30 -4.15
C SER A 38 -9.51 13.09 -4.05
N SER A 39 -8.57 12.86 -4.96
CA SER A 39 -7.26 13.50 -4.93
C SER A 39 -7.36 15.00 -5.27
N PRO A 40 -6.65 15.87 -4.52
CA PRO A 40 -6.54 17.29 -4.85
C PRO A 40 -5.57 17.55 -6.02
N PHE A 41 -4.79 16.55 -6.43
CA PHE A 41 -3.80 16.62 -7.48
C PHE A 41 -4.43 16.31 -8.84
N GLU A 42 -4.38 17.25 -9.78
CA GLU A 42 -4.89 17.10 -11.15
C GLU A 42 -4.20 15.96 -11.92
N SER A 43 -2.94 15.68 -11.61
CA SER A 43 -2.18 14.59 -12.23
C SER A 43 -2.74 13.20 -11.89
N SER A 44 -3.51 13.06 -10.80
CA SER A 44 -4.14 11.79 -10.44
C SER A 44 -5.10 11.30 -11.54
N LYS A 45 -5.75 12.22 -12.24
CA LYS A 45 -6.78 11.92 -13.26
C LYS A 45 -6.21 11.17 -14.46
N SER A 46 -4.90 11.23 -14.68
CA SER A 46 -4.25 10.48 -15.76
C SER A 46 -3.96 9.03 -15.40
N MET A 47 -4.05 8.63 -14.12
CA MET A 47 -3.50 7.36 -13.61
C MET A 47 -4.35 6.12 -13.88
N THR A 48 -5.52 6.25 -14.52
CA THR A 48 -6.43 5.12 -14.74
C THR A 48 -5.80 4.02 -15.59
N LYS A 49 -5.01 4.36 -16.62
CA LYS A 49 -4.37 3.38 -17.51
C LYS A 49 -3.26 2.61 -16.81
N GLU A 50 -2.51 3.31 -15.98
CA GLU A 50 -1.45 2.75 -15.14
C GLU A 50 -2.05 1.75 -14.14
N LEU A 51 -3.20 2.07 -13.54
CA LEU A 51 -3.92 1.14 -12.65
C LEU A 51 -4.47 -0.09 -13.39
N GLU A 52 -4.99 0.07 -14.61
CA GLU A 52 -5.43 -1.08 -15.44
C GLU A 52 -4.29 -2.07 -15.70
N MET A 53 -3.10 -1.55 -16.04
CA MET A 53 -1.91 -2.39 -16.23
C MET A 53 -1.42 -2.99 -14.92
N GLN A 54 -1.39 -2.19 -13.85
CA GLN A 54 -0.97 -2.64 -12.53
C GLN A 54 -1.88 -3.76 -11.99
N LEU A 55 -3.19 -3.68 -12.22
CA LEU A 55 -4.14 -4.73 -11.83
C LEU A 55 -3.78 -6.10 -12.44
N GLN A 56 -3.27 -6.12 -13.67
CA GLN A 56 -2.84 -7.38 -14.30
C GLN A 56 -1.53 -7.89 -13.67
N LEU A 57 -0.60 -6.99 -13.39
CA LEU A 57 0.75 -7.33 -12.91
C LEU A 57 0.82 -7.63 -11.43
N ARG A 58 -0.10 -7.09 -10.63
CA ARG A 58 -0.19 -7.33 -9.18
C ARG A 58 -0.34 -8.80 -8.83
N LYS A 59 -0.91 -9.61 -9.73
CA LYS A 59 -0.96 -11.07 -9.61
C LYS A 59 0.42 -11.72 -9.40
N LYS A 60 1.50 -11.09 -9.87
CA LYS A 60 2.86 -11.62 -9.75
C LYS A 60 3.44 -11.47 -8.34
N TYR A 61 3.02 -10.47 -7.57
CA TYR A 61 3.53 -10.22 -6.21
C TYR A 61 2.44 -10.30 -5.14
N ILE A 62 1.21 -10.69 -5.48
CA ILE A 62 0.10 -10.82 -4.52
C ILE A 62 0.44 -11.81 -3.39
N ASP A 63 1.19 -12.86 -3.70
CA ASP A 63 1.65 -13.83 -2.70
C ASP A 63 2.62 -13.21 -1.69
N VAL A 64 3.43 -12.22 -2.08
CA VAL A 64 4.28 -11.48 -1.14
C VAL A 64 3.43 -10.73 -0.11
N ILE A 65 2.30 -10.14 -0.55
CA ILE A 65 1.35 -9.49 0.35
C ILE A 65 0.79 -10.53 1.34
N LYS A 66 0.33 -11.69 0.85
CA LYS A 66 -0.22 -12.75 1.70
C LYS A 66 0.79 -13.34 2.68
N GLU A 67 2.03 -13.56 2.25
CA GLU A 67 3.13 -14.03 3.10
C GLU A 67 3.36 -13.06 4.26
N ILE A 68 3.48 -11.76 3.98
CA ILE A 68 3.69 -10.74 5.02
C ILE A 68 2.49 -10.69 5.97
N ARG A 69 1.26 -10.77 5.45
CA ARG A 69 0.04 -10.75 6.27
C ARG A 69 -0.10 -12.02 7.13
N THR A 70 0.42 -13.15 6.67
CA THR A 70 0.47 -14.39 7.45
C THR A 70 1.51 -14.31 8.57
N GLU A 71 2.70 -13.77 8.28
CA GLU A 71 3.79 -13.64 9.27
C GLU A 71 3.51 -12.53 10.30
N TYR A 72 2.86 -11.44 9.88
CA TYR A 72 2.59 -10.24 10.71
C TYR A 72 1.11 -9.81 10.68
N PRO A 73 0.16 -10.64 11.12
CA PRO A 73 -1.28 -10.42 10.90
C PRO A 73 -1.83 -9.19 11.63
N LYS A 74 -1.21 -8.78 12.73
CA LYS A 74 -1.66 -7.63 13.56
C LYS A 74 -1.09 -6.29 13.13
N ASN A 75 -0.15 -6.26 12.19
CA ASN A 75 0.54 -5.05 11.77
C ASN A 75 -0.07 -4.57 10.46
N PRO A 76 -0.50 -3.30 10.32
CA PRO A 76 -0.83 -2.75 9.01
C PRO A 76 0.31 -2.99 8.04
N LEU A 77 -0.02 -3.23 6.77
CA LEU A 77 0.94 -3.37 5.69
C LEU A 77 0.78 -2.19 4.72
N LEU A 78 1.80 -1.36 4.62
CA LEU A 78 1.89 -0.30 3.62
C LEU A 78 2.45 -0.89 2.33
N ILE A 79 1.79 -0.59 1.22
CA ILE A 79 2.13 -1.02 -0.13
C ILE A 79 2.31 0.27 -0.94
N LEU A 80 3.53 0.55 -1.34
CA LEU A 80 3.89 1.69 -2.19
C LEU A 80 4.11 1.17 -3.61
N GLU A 81 3.32 1.67 -4.55
CA GLU A 81 3.53 1.47 -5.98
C GLU A 81 4.03 2.79 -6.59
N SER A 82 5.24 2.79 -7.15
CA SER A 82 5.90 3.99 -7.70
C SER A 82 6.02 3.90 -9.21
N TYR A 83 5.55 4.94 -9.90
CA TYR A 83 5.41 5.01 -11.35
C TYR A 83 6.31 6.09 -11.94
N ASP A 84 7.02 5.78 -13.03
CA ASP A 84 7.69 6.76 -13.86
C ASP A 84 6.69 7.77 -14.42
N PHE A 85 7.05 9.05 -14.34
CA PHE A 85 6.26 10.15 -14.87
C PHE A 85 6.29 10.24 -16.40
N ILE A 86 7.34 9.71 -17.02
CA ILE A 86 7.56 9.77 -18.48
C ILE A 86 6.71 8.73 -19.20
N CYS A 87 6.37 7.62 -18.54
CA CYS A 87 5.59 6.57 -19.17
C CYS A 87 4.08 6.70 -18.88
N THR A 88 3.29 6.88 -19.94
CA THR A 88 1.83 6.83 -19.86
C THR A 88 1.34 5.39 -20.04
N GLY A 89 0.57 4.90 -19.07
CA GLY A 89 0.02 3.55 -19.08
C GLY A 89 1.06 2.46 -18.79
N CYS A 90 2.21 2.80 -18.21
CA CYS A 90 3.11 1.80 -17.65
C CYS A 90 2.62 1.32 -16.27
N PRO A 91 2.98 0.10 -15.86
CA PRO A 91 2.90 -0.27 -14.46
C PRO A 91 3.90 0.50 -13.60
N ALA A 92 3.84 0.29 -12.29
CA ALA A 92 4.84 0.80 -11.37
C ALA A 92 6.22 0.19 -11.69
N ASP A 93 7.30 0.96 -11.61
CA ASP A 93 8.68 0.45 -11.71
C ASP A 93 9.10 -0.28 -10.43
N TYR A 94 8.57 0.17 -9.30
CA TYR A 94 8.88 -0.39 -7.99
C TYR A 94 7.61 -0.61 -7.18
N VAL A 95 7.62 -1.72 -6.44
CA VAL A 95 6.61 -2.01 -5.41
C VAL A 95 7.33 -2.25 -4.09
N THR A 96 7.01 -1.45 -3.09
CA THR A 96 7.58 -1.58 -1.75
C THR A 96 6.50 -2.00 -0.75
N PHE A 97 6.80 -3.04 0.02
CA PHE A 97 6.01 -3.54 1.13
C PHE A 97 6.68 -3.16 2.44
N PHE A 98 5.93 -2.52 3.33
CA PHE A 98 6.46 -2.02 4.58
C PHE A 98 5.51 -2.25 5.74
N ASN A 99 6.06 -2.79 6.81
CA ASN A 99 5.51 -2.66 8.16
C ASN A 99 6.64 -2.42 9.15
N ASN A 100 6.33 -2.26 10.44
CA ASN A 100 7.36 -2.01 11.45
C ASN A 100 8.27 -3.22 11.78
N LYS A 101 8.17 -4.33 11.04
CA LYS A 101 8.97 -5.57 11.17
C LYS A 101 9.70 -5.97 9.89
N ILE A 102 9.21 -5.58 8.72
CA ILE A 102 9.76 -5.98 7.43
C ILE A 102 9.65 -4.86 6.39
N LEU A 103 10.67 -4.78 5.56
CA LEU A 103 10.71 -4.00 4.34
C LEU A 103 11.08 -4.94 3.18
N ILE A 104 10.31 -4.91 2.11
CA ILE A 104 10.62 -5.60 0.86
C ILE A 104 10.40 -4.63 -0.29
N THR A 105 11.38 -4.47 -1.16
CA THR A 105 11.23 -3.71 -2.41
C THR A 105 11.46 -4.63 -3.59
N LEU A 106 10.51 -4.58 -4.52
CA LEU A 106 10.55 -5.27 -5.80
C LEU A 106 10.74 -4.24 -6.90
N ARG A 107 11.55 -4.58 -7.89
CA ARG A 107 11.57 -3.90 -9.18
C ARG A 107 10.72 -4.71 -10.16
N LEU A 108 9.81 -4.03 -10.85
CA LEU A 108 9.04 -4.58 -11.95
C LEU A 108 9.78 -4.18 -13.23
N GLU A 109 10.53 -5.09 -13.84
CA GLU A 109 11.25 -4.78 -15.08
C GLU A 109 10.33 -4.87 -16.30
N ASP A 110 10.04 -3.75 -16.95
CA ASP A 110 9.53 -3.73 -18.32
C ASP A 110 10.69 -3.96 -19.30
N ILE A 111 10.97 -5.22 -19.61
CA ILE A 111 11.92 -5.56 -20.67
C ILE A 111 11.23 -5.15 -21.97
N GLN A 112 11.73 -4.06 -22.57
CA GLN A 112 11.38 -3.58 -23.91
C GLN A 112 10.91 -4.73 -24.82
N ASN A 113 9.59 -4.79 -25.05
CA ASN A 113 8.81 -5.84 -25.71
C ASN A 113 8.10 -6.87 -24.79
N LYS A 114 7.03 -6.40 -24.15
CA LYS A 114 5.71 -7.06 -24.02
C LYS A 114 5.57 -8.26 -23.08
N THR A 115 6.61 -8.65 -22.36
CA THR A 115 6.42 -9.47 -21.16
C THR A 115 7.33 -8.97 -20.05
N LEU A 116 6.75 -8.34 -19.04
CA LEU A 116 7.29 -8.46 -17.69
C LEU A 116 7.30 -9.96 -17.43
N ASP A 117 8.45 -10.62 -17.44
CA ASP A 117 8.56 -12.05 -17.14
C ASP A 117 8.99 -12.26 -15.68
N GLU A 118 9.79 -11.35 -15.11
CA GLU A 118 10.40 -11.55 -13.79
C GLU A 118 10.14 -10.40 -12.82
N ILE A 119 9.89 -10.76 -11.55
CA ILE A 119 9.98 -9.86 -10.41
C ILE A 119 11.38 -10.00 -9.85
N GLN A 120 12.08 -8.88 -9.68
CA GLN A 120 13.37 -8.88 -9.00
C GLN A 120 13.26 -8.27 -7.61
N TYR A 121 13.72 -9.00 -6.60
CA TYR A 121 13.91 -8.46 -5.26
C TYR A 121 15.13 -7.54 -5.29
N THR A 122 14.89 -6.25 -5.10
CA THR A 122 15.98 -5.27 -4.93
C THR A 122 16.38 -5.16 -3.46
N GLU A 123 15.42 -5.34 -2.54
CA GLU A 123 15.69 -5.36 -1.11
C GLU A 123 14.71 -6.30 -0.36
N LYS A 124 15.23 -7.05 0.61
CA LYS A 124 14.44 -7.78 1.62
C LYS A 124 15.14 -7.68 2.97
N ARG A 125 14.55 -6.92 3.90
CA ARG A 125 15.16 -6.61 5.20
C ARG A 125 14.17 -6.83 6.33
N ARG A 126 14.56 -7.65 7.32
CA ARG A 126 13.89 -7.66 8.63
C ARG A 126 14.34 -6.44 9.42
N LEU A 127 13.39 -5.71 9.98
CA LEU A 127 13.64 -4.49 10.72
C LEU A 127 13.76 -4.81 12.20
N THR A 128 14.99 -4.74 12.72
CA THR A 128 15.26 -4.80 14.17
C THR A 128 15.11 -3.44 14.83
N ASP A 129 15.36 -2.35 14.08
CA ASP A 129 15.15 -0.97 14.51
C ASP A 129 14.51 -0.13 13.39
N PHE A 130 13.22 0.16 13.58
CA PHE A 130 12.38 0.97 12.68
C PHE A 130 12.91 2.41 12.50
N LYS A 131 13.67 2.95 13.45
CA LYS A 131 14.08 4.36 13.42
C LYS A 131 15.18 4.63 12.38
N ASN A 132 16.00 3.64 12.06
CA ASN A 132 17.23 3.81 11.26
C ASN A 132 17.10 3.42 9.77
N THR A 133 15.89 3.24 9.22
CA THR A 133 15.70 2.96 7.78
C THR A 133 15.70 4.25 6.94
N MET A 134 16.02 4.19 5.63
CA MET A 134 16.08 5.39 4.77
C MET A 134 14.72 5.79 4.12
N PHE A 135 13.61 5.21 4.58
CA PHE A 135 12.27 5.39 4.01
C PHE A 135 11.41 6.26 4.92
N ASP A 136 11.74 7.55 4.98
CA ASP A 136 11.12 8.47 5.93
C ASP A 136 9.64 8.74 5.62
N ASP A 137 9.28 8.74 4.34
CA ASP A 137 7.90 8.76 3.85
C ASP A 137 7.06 7.62 4.44
N LEU A 138 7.53 6.37 4.28
CA LEU A 138 6.85 5.18 4.76
C LEU A 138 6.74 5.19 6.28
N LYS A 139 7.78 5.65 7.00
CA LYS A 139 7.73 5.78 8.46
C LYS A 139 6.71 6.81 8.92
N ILE A 140 6.66 7.98 8.27
CA ILE A 140 5.74 9.07 8.62
C ILE A 140 4.29 8.57 8.44
N ILE A 141 3.98 8.01 7.27
CA ILE A 141 2.65 7.43 7.01
C ILE A 141 2.34 6.38 8.06
N TYR A 142 3.24 5.43 8.29
CA TYR A 142 3.01 4.31 9.20
C TYR A 142 2.75 4.77 10.65
N LYS A 143 3.48 5.77 11.15
CA LYS A 143 3.25 6.35 12.48
C LYS A 143 1.90 7.05 12.58
N ASN A 144 1.42 7.65 11.49
CA ASN A 144 0.15 8.37 11.46
C ASN A 144 -1.06 7.44 11.34
N LEU A 145 -0.88 6.16 11.01
CA LEU A 145 -1.99 5.18 10.94
C LEU A 145 -2.69 4.98 12.30
N ASP A 146 -1.96 5.12 13.40
CA ASP A 146 -2.48 4.90 14.76
C ASP A 146 -3.25 6.12 15.32
N LEU A 147 -3.19 7.28 14.66
CA LEU A 147 -3.67 8.55 15.22
C LEU A 147 -5.17 8.83 15.01
N ILE A 148 -5.97 7.88 14.52
CA ILE A 148 -7.44 8.00 14.30
C ILE A 148 -7.84 9.12 13.29
N THR A 149 -6.89 9.92 12.81
CA THR A 149 -7.04 10.77 11.63
C THR A 149 -7.07 9.89 10.38
N LYS A 150 -7.96 10.22 9.43
CA LYS A 150 -7.94 9.61 8.09
C LYS A 150 -6.62 10.00 7.41
N TRP A 151 -5.59 9.18 7.57
CA TRP A 151 -4.23 9.42 7.07
C TRP A 151 -4.19 9.76 5.57
N ASN A 152 -5.18 9.30 4.80
CA ASN A 152 -5.32 9.54 3.36
C ASN A 152 -6.29 10.66 2.98
N SER A 153 -6.84 11.41 3.95
CA SER A 153 -7.86 12.44 3.66
C SER A 153 -7.33 13.78 3.18
N ASN A 154 -6.05 14.07 3.41
CA ASN A 154 -5.42 15.29 2.94
C ASN A 154 -4.05 15.02 2.28
N PRO A 155 -4.02 14.50 1.03
CA PRO A 155 -2.78 14.17 0.35
C PRO A 155 -1.81 15.36 0.20
N SER A 156 -2.34 16.60 0.16
CA SER A 156 -1.54 17.83 0.08
C SER A 156 -0.72 18.14 1.34
N GLU A 157 -0.95 17.46 2.46
CA GLU A 157 -0.04 17.53 3.63
C GLU A 157 1.28 16.81 3.39
N TYR A 158 1.31 15.87 2.43
CA TYR A 158 2.43 14.98 2.19
C TYR A 158 3.14 15.22 0.86
N GLY A 159 2.46 15.80 -0.14
CA GLY A 159 3.01 15.98 -1.48
C GLY A 159 2.52 17.21 -2.21
N THR A 160 3.09 17.43 -3.40
CA THR A 160 2.89 18.64 -4.22
C THR A 160 2.84 18.33 -5.71
N GLU A 161 2.14 19.18 -6.46
CA GLU A 161 2.11 19.16 -7.93
C GLU A 161 3.24 20.00 -8.56
N LEU A 162 3.70 21.03 -7.86
CA LEU A 162 4.50 22.12 -8.44
C LEU A 162 6.01 21.89 -8.28
N ASP A 163 6.44 21.43 -7.11
CA ASP A 163 7.86 21.26 -6.78
C ASP A 163 8.29 19.81 -6.95
N CYS A 164 8.19 19.33 -8.20
CA CYS A 164 8.49 17.94 -8.53
C CYS A 164 9.43 17.81 -9.72
N SER A 165 10.73 17.80 -9.43
CA SER A 165 11.78 17.69 -10.44
C SER A 165 11.81 16.31 -11.12
N ASP A 166 11.41 15.25 -10.41
CA ASP A 166 11.43 13.88 -10.92
C ASP A 166 10.06 13.40 -11.44
N GLY A 167 9.04 14.27 -11.40
CA GLY A 167 7.67 13.99 -11.83
C GLY A 167 6.95 12.82 -11.13
N SER A 168 7.56 12.23 -10.09
CA SER A 168 7.18 10.92 -9.56
C SER A 168 5.73 10.84 -9.11
N LYS A 169 5.07 9.72 -9.46
CA LYS A 169 3.69 9.43 -9.10
C LYS A 169 3.66 8.14 -8.30
N SER A 170 2.93 8.15 -7.19
CA SER A 170 2.88 7.00 -6.31
C SER A 170 1.48 6.76 -5.77
N PHE A 171 1.15 5.49 -5.55
CA PHE A 171 0.03 5.10 -4.71
C PHE A 171 0.56 4.48 -3.42
N TYR A 172 0.14 5.06 -2.31
CA TYR A 172 0.32 4.48 -0.98
C TYR A 172 -0.97 3.78 -0.61
N SER A 173 -0.94 2.47 -0.41
CA SER A 173 -2.08 1.65 -0.02
C SER A 173 -1.80 0.98 1.31
N VAL A 174 -2.74 1.02 2.25
CA VAL A 174 -2.60 0.38 3.56
C VAL A 174 -3.60 -0.76 3.65
N TYR A 175 -3.08 -1.98 3.84
CA TYR A 175 -3.86 -3.16 4.17
C TYR A 175 -3.90 -3.35 5.69
N PHE A 176 -5.04 -3.01 6.30
CA PHE A 176 -5.24 -3.03 7.74
C PHE A 176 -5.49 -4.45 8.28
N PRO A 177 -5.20 -4.69 9.57
CA PRO A 177 -5.48 -5.97 10.23
C PRO A 177 -6.94 -6.45 10.17
N ASN A 178 -7.89 -5.53 10.01
CA ASN A 178 -9.32 -5.82 9.92
C ASN A 178 -9.80 -6.14 8.49
N GLY A 179 -8.89 -6.20 7.51
CA GLY A 179 -9.24 -6.54 6.13
C GLY A 179 -9.45 -5.32 5.23
N LYS A 180 -9.57 -4.12 5.81
CA LYS A 180 -9.81 -2.89 5.06
C LYS A 180 -8.57 -2.48 4.27
N ILE A 181 -8.78 -1.98 3.06
CA ILE A 181 -7.74 -1.37 2.23
C ILE A 181 -8.09 0.09 1.95
N GLU A 182 -7.18 0.99 2.28
CA GLU A 182 -7.28 2.42 1.99
C GLU A 182 -6.08 2.85 1.17
N SER A 183 -6.29 3.76 0.22
CA SER A 183 -5.21 4.28 -0.62
C SER A 183 -5.18 5.80 -0.61
N MET A 184 -4.00 6.32 -0.93
CA MET A 184 -3.70 7.73 -1.17
C MET A 184 -2.85 7.83 -2.44
N TYR A 185 -3.33 8.61 -3.41
CA TYR A 185 -2.48 9.06 -4.50
C TYR A 185 -1.54 10.15 -3.99
N MET A 186 -0.28 10.06 -4.37
CA MET A 186 0.71 11.07 -4.07
C MET A 186 1.43 11.47 -5.35
N ARG A 187 1.59 12.78 -5.52
CA ARG A 187 2.60 13.33 -6.40
C ARG A 187 3.67 13.94 -5.51
N CYS A 188 4.89 13.45 -5.66
CA CYS A 188 6.12 14.02 -5.14
C CYS A 188 6.11 14.30 -3.64
N TRP A 189 6.73 13.40 -2.88
CA TRP A 189 6.79 13.51 -1.43
C TRP A 189 7.52 14.78 -0.98
N THR A 190 6.91 15.56 -0.11
CA THR A 190 7.45 16.82 0.42
C THR A 190 7.34 16.95 1.93
N ALA A 191 6.73 15.98 2.62
CA ALA A 191 6.62 16.04 4.07
C ALA A 191 8.02 15.95 4.71
N GLU A 192 8.45 17.03 5.37
CA GLU A 192 9.64 17.03 6.19
C GLU A 192 9.36 16.35 7.55
N LEU A 193 10.38 15.67 8.08
CA LEU A 193 10.40 15.17 9.45
C LEU A 193 10.44 16.37 10.42
N ASN A 194 9.28 16.88 10.82
CA ASN A 194 9.19 17.76 11.99
C ASN A 194 9.45 16.99 13.29
#